data_AF-R6YGB8-F1
#
_entry.id   AF-R6YGB8-F1
#
_cell.length_a   1.000
_cell.length_b   1.000
_cell.length_c   1.000
_cell.angle_alpha   90.00
_cell.angle_beta   90.00
_cell.angle_gamma   90.00
#
_symmetry.space_group_name_H-M   'P 1'
#
loop_
_entity.id
_entity.type
_entity.pdbx_description
1 polymer ?
#
loop_
_entity_poly.entity_id
_entity_poly.type
_entity_poly.pdbx_seq_one_letter_code
_entity_poly.pdbx_strand_id
1 'polypeptide(L)'
;MEGSHRIANGMEFVNDPAVIGKWKSVGSLEAGEEFSLEKLNASQKGELAEEIYFLPQGVSYWIFEGWTKGTLLLHYGGDAPILERSYQVVSREGRKYLLVTLPEEGHIAVFEQVDNTEYALESLGRRDNIDLPFVPDPDVVGLWKTVGFVERPEDFTGPNSAVKLWLETVEFRPHGVLIQQYWNEEPWHDRWTKGTLLLQKRHTAPSYQLRDVEGKEYLYMEWKMGNYVFGGKEPSYYVLERA
;
A
#
# COMPACT_ATOMS: atom_id res chain seq x y z
N MET A 1 23.61 2.13 24.58
CA MET A 1 23.96 2.63 23.24
C MET A 1 23.22 1.74 22.26
N GLU A 2 21.97 2.10 21.94
CA GLU A 2 21.31 1.55 20.76
C GLU A 2 22.00 2.19 19.55
N GLY A 3 22.52 1.37 18.64
CA GLY A 3 23.26 1.87 17.48
C GLY A 3 22.35 2.72 16.60
N SER A 4 22.85 3.85 16.09
CA SER A 4 22.11 4.58 15.08
C SER A 4 22.00 3.69 13.84
N HIS A 5 20.76 3.38 13.44
CA HIS A 5 20.49 2.84 12.11
C HIS A 5 19.96 3.95 11.21
N ARG A 6 20.12 3.74 9.91
CA ARG A 6 19.57 4.64 8.90
C ARG A 6 18.22 4.13 8.45
N ILE A 7 17.30 5.06 8.21
CA ILE A 7 16.01 4.80 7.55
C ILE A 7 16.14 5.13 6.05
N ALA A 8 15.03 5.06 5.33
CA ALA A 8 14.99 5.44 3.92
C ALA A 8 15.53 6.87 3.71
N ASN A 9 15.95 7.15 2.47
CA ASN A 9 16.67 8.37 2.11
C ASN A 9 18.01 8.60 2.85
N GLY A 10 18.52 7.60 3.59
CA GLY A 10 19.81 7.67 4.28
C GLY A 10 19.82 8.49 5.57
N MET A 11 18.65 8.91 6.06
CA MET A 11 18.51 9.70 7.29
C MET A 11 18.86 8.87 8.53
N GLU A 12 19.43 9.51 9.55
CA GLU A 12 19.62 8.87 10.85
C GLU A 12 18.27 8.79 11.60
N PHE A 13 18.00 7.61 12.16
CA PHE A 13 16.83 7.42 12.99
C PHE A 13 17.03 8.07 14.37
N VAL A 14 16.10 8.95 14.73
CA VAL A 14 15.94 9.50 16.07
C VAL A 14 14.53 9.16 16.53
N ASN A 15 14.44 8.38 17.61
CA ASN A 15 13.15 7.99 18.15
C ASN A 15 12.38 9.20 18.71
N ASP A 16 11.06 9.19 18.53
CA ASP A 16 10.13 10.10 19.19
C ASP A 16 9.02 9.29 19.87
N PRO A 17 9.15 8.98 21.18
CA PRO A 17 8.15 8.20 21.90
C PRO A 17 6.76 8.84 21.92
N ALA A 18 6.64 10.14 21.65
CA ALA A 18 5.37 10.85 21.72
C ALA A 18 4.44 10.53 20.53
N VAL A 19 4.99 10.08 19.41
CA VAL A 19 4.23 9.75 18.20
C VAL A 19 3.88 8.28 18.07
N ILE A 20 4.52 7.38 18.83
CA ILE A 20 4.27 5.94 18.76
C ILE A 20 2.77 5.63 18.92
N GLY A 21 2.29 4.72 18.09
CA GLY A 21 0.91 4.23 18.10
C GLY A 21 0.07 4.72 16.93
N LYS A 22 -1.25 4.65 17.13
CA LYS A 22 -2.25 4.87 16.09
C LYS A 22 -2.79 6.31 16.10
N TRP A 23 -2.93 6.86 14.91
CA TRP A 23 -3.47 8.19 14.65
C TRP A 23 -4.57 8.10 13.59
N LYS A 24 -5.66 8.86 13.77
CA LYS A 24 -6.80 8.86 12.85
C LYS A 24 -7.03 10.25 12.27
N SER A 25 -7.21 10.35 10.95
CA SER A 25 -7.44 11.63 10.29
C SER A 25 -8.73 12.29 10.80
N VAL A 26 -8.64 13.58 11.09
CA VAL A 26 -9.78 14.41 11.52
C VAL A 26 -10.07 15.56 10.55
N GLY A 27 -9.23 15.74 9.53
CA GLY A 27 -9.36 16.78 8.51
C GLY A 27 -8.00 17.38 8.16
N SER A 28 -8.04 18.56 7.56
CA SER A 28 -6.86 19.35 7.23
C SER A 28 -7.00 20.81 7.70
N LEU A 29 -5.89 21.54 7.66
CA LEU A 29 -5.84 23.00 7.78
C LEU A 29 -5.15 23.59 6.55
N GLU A 30 -5.45 24.83 6.20
CA GLU A 30 -4.69 25.53 5.15
C GLU A 30 -3.25 25.78 5.61
N ALA A 31 -2.30 25.80 4.66
CA ALA A 31 -0.91 26.05 4.99
C ALA A 31 -0.72 27.41 5.69
N GLY A 32 0.04 27.41 6.79
CA GLY A 32 0.31 28.61 7.59
C GLY A 32 -0.77 28.97 8.59
N GLU A 33 -1.88 28.23 8.66
CA GLU A 33 -2.86 28.42 9.73
C GLU A 33 -2.37 27.84 11.07
N GLU A 34 -2.68 28.57 12.16
CA GLU A 34 -2.52 28.03 13.50
C GLU A 34 -3.54 26.92 13.76
N PHE A 35 -3.11 25.89 14.51
CA PHE A 35 -3.95 24.76 14.87
C PHE A 35 -5.20 25.18 15.66
N SER A 36 -6.38 24.98 15.07
CA SER A 36 -7.69 25.09 15.71
C SER A 36 -8.64 24.03 15.19
N LEU A 37 -9.37 23.37 16.09
CA LEU A 37 -10.36 22.35 15.73
C LEU A 37 -11.53 22.93 14.91
N GLU A 38 -11.88 24.19 15.15
CA GLU A 38 -12.99 24.87 14.45
C GLU A 38 -12.66 25.18 12.98
N LYS A 39 -11.37 25.21 12.65
CA LYS A 39 -10.87 25.49 11.29
C LYS A 39 -10.66 24.24 10.46
N LEU A 40 -10.82 23.06 11.04
CA LEU A 40 -10.57 21.81 10.33
C LEU A 40 -11.51 21.65 9.14
N ASN A 41 -10.93 21.48 7.96
CA ASN A 41 -11.68 21.05 6.80
C ASN A 41 -11.90 19.53 6.86
N ALA A 42 -13.09 19.14 7.32
CA ALA A 42 -13.46 17.73 7.42
C ALA A 42 -13.65 17.04 6.05
N SER A 43 -13.81 17.79 4.94
CA SER A 43 -13.95 17.18 3.61
C SER A 43 -12.64 16.63 3.07
N GLN A 44 -11.50 17.06 3.61
CA GLN A 44 -10.15 16.57 3.28
C GLN A 44 -9.67 15.49 4.26
N LYS A 45 -10.57 14.98 5.10
CA LYS A 45 -10.27 13.83 5.92
C LYS A 45 -9.85 12.65 5.03
N GLY A 46 -8.77 11.98 5.43
CA GLY A 46 -8.27 10.80 4.72
C GLY A 46 -7.45 11.10 3.46
N GLU A 47 -7.20 12.38 3.11
CA GLU A 47 -6.48 12.75 1.89
C GLU A 47 -5.08 12.15 1.82
N LEU A 48 -4.30 12.26 2.90
CA LEU A 48 -3.03 11.53 3.04
C LEU A 48 -3.27 10.05 3.37
N ALA A 49 -4.04 9.81 4.43
CA ALA A 49 -4.43 8.48 4.90
C ALA A 49 -5.58 8.61 5.90
N GLU A 50 -6.47 7.63 5.97
CA GLU A 50 -7.48 7.55 7.03
C GLU A 50 -6.85 7.31 8.40
N GLU A 51 -5.80 6.50 8.45
CA GLU A 51 -5.06 6.13 9.65
C GLU A 51 -3.55 6.09 9.38
N ILE A 52 -2.76 6.52 10.37
CA ILE A 52 -1.30 6.44 10.37
C ILE A 52 -0.84 5.76 11.66
N TYR A 53 0.21 4.95 11.54
CA TYR A 53 0.85 4.22 12.61
C TYR A 53 2.32 4.64 12.65
N PHE A 54 2.79 5.15 13.78
CA PHE A 54 4.23 5.33 14.00
C PHE A 54 4.76 4.06 14.64
N LEU A 55 5.28 3.17 13.80
CA LEU A 55 5.85 1.90 14.22
C LEU A 55 7.19 2.10 14.93
N PRO A 56 7.54 1.27 15.93
CA PRO A 56 8.84 1.33 16.58
C PRO A 56 10.00 1.30 15.59
N GLN A 57 11.12 1.94 15.93
CA GLN A 57 12.36 1.95 15.13
C GLN A 57 12.24 2.56 13.72
N GLY A 58 11.17 3.31 13.44
CA GLY A 58 10.98 3.94 12.13
C GLY A 58 10.58 2.97 11.03
N VAL A 59 10.03 1.79 11.38
CA VAL A 59 9.65 0.76 10.41
C VAL A 59 8.67 1.31 9.37
N SER A 60 8.98 1.09 8.09
CA SER A 60 8.19 1.52 6.96
C SER A 60 7.02 0.58 6.66
N TYR A 61 5.95 1.12 6.06
CA TYR A 61 4.84 0.36 5.51
C TYR A 61 4.03 1.20 4.52
N TRP A 62 3.40 0.54 3.53
CA TRP A 62 2.60 1.20 2.50
C TRP A 62 3.36 2.35 1.81
N ILE A 63 2.81 3.56 1.80
CA ILE A 63 3.45 4.78 1.27
C ILE A 63 4.40 5.43 2.29
N PHE A 64 4.42 4.97 3.54
CA PHE A 64 5.26 5.53 4.60
C PHE A 64 6.61 4.81 4.60
N GLU A 65 7.63 5.43 4.02
CA GLU A 65 9.01 4.88 3.92
C GLU A 65 9.81 5.01 5.23
N GLY A 66 9.08 5.16 6.35
CA GLY A 66 9.62 5.31 7.69
C GLY A 66 9.48 6.73 8.22
N TRP A 67 10.02 6.94 9.42
CA TRP A 67 9.95 8.22 10.10
C TRP A 67 11.16 8.38 11.03
N THR A 68 11.49 9.62 11.34
CA THR A 68 12.43 10.02 12.38
C THR A 68 11.82 11.20 13.12
N LYS A 69 12.36 11.59 14.28
CA LYS A 69 11.80 12.69 15.07
C LYS A 69 11.61 13.96 14.23
N GLY A 70 10.36 14.40 14.10
CA GLY A 70 9.95 15.57 13.32
C GLY A 70 9.78 15.38 11.81
N THR A 71 10.09 14.21 11.25
CA THR A 71 10.01 13.94 9.81
C THR A 71 9.34 12.59 9.50
N LEU A 72 8.35 12.61 8.62
CA LEU A 72 7.70 11.44 8.02
C LEU A 72 8.16 11.33 6.56
N LEU A 73 8.51 10.12 6.12
CA LEU A 73 8.92 9.86 4.75
C LEU A 73 7.78 9.24 3.96
N LEU A 74 7.47 9.79 2.78
CA LEU A 74 6.42 9.31 1.88
C LEU A 74 6.99 8.90 0.53
N HIS A 75 6.45 7.84 -0.07
CA HIS A 75 6.77 7.44 -1.44
C HIS A 75 5.53 6.82 -2.10
N TYR A 76 5.13 7.38 -3.23
CA TYR A 76 3.93 6.96 -3.96
C TYR A 76 4.19 5.85 -4.99
N GLY A 77 5.40 5.29 -5.00
CA GLY A 77 5.81 4.21 -5.89
C GLY A 77 6.31 4.65 -7.27
N GLY A 78 6.81 3.69 -8.04
CA GLY A 78 7.39 3.92 -9.36
C GLY A 78 8.68 4.73 -9.28
N ASP A 79 8.84 5.70 -10.18
CA ASP A 79 10.02 6.59 -10.23
C ASP A 79 9.84 7.87 -9.39
N ALA A 80 8.81 7.92 -8.53
CA ALA A 80 8.58 9.07 -7.67
C ALA A 80 9.70 9.22 -6.62
N PRO A 81 10.13 10.44 -6.27
CA PRO A 81 11.10 10.63 -5.20
C PRO A 81 10.48 10.28 -3.84
N ILE A 82 11.34 9.95 -2.87
CA ILE A 82 10.95 9.94 -1.46
C ILE A 82 10.77 11.39 -1.01
N LEU A 83 9.61 11.67 -0.43
CA LEU A 83 9.18 12.97 0.03
C LEU A 83 9.37 13.07 1.54
N GLU A 84 10.02 14.13 1.99
CA GLU A 84 10.18 14.43 3.41
C GLU A 84 9.06 15.39 3.84
N ARG A 85 8.24 14.96 4.80
CA ARG A 85 7.17 15.79 5.38
C ARG A 85 7.46 16.05 6.84
N SER A 86 7.51 17.32 7.21
CA SER A 86 7.66 17.69 8.62
C SER A 86 6.36 17.39 9.37
N TYR A 87 6.48 16.89 10.59
CA TYR A 87 5.35 16.74 11.48
C TYR A 87 5.58 17.42 12.84
N GLN A 88 4.48 17.77 13.48
CA GLN A 88 4.46 18.30 14.84
C GLN A 88 3.34 17.65 15.65
N VAL A 89 3.57 17.47 16.95
CA VAL A 89 2.54 17.02 17.88
C VAL A 89 2.11 18.19 18.76
N VAL A 90 0.82 18.46 18.81
CA VAL A 90 0.23 19.50 19.67
C VAL A 90 -0.78 18.88 20.63
N SER A 91 -0.87 19.45 21.82
CA SER A 91 -1.89 19.07 22.81
C SER A 91 -2.93 20.17 22.95
N ARG A 92 -4.22 19.79 22.91
CA ARG A 92 -5.38 20.66 23.15
C ARG A 92 -6.43 19.87 23.92
N GLU A 93 -6.94 20.44 25.00
CA GLU A 93 -8.02 19.84 25.81
C GLU A 93 -7.74 18.37 26.25
N GLY A 94 -6.48 18.07 26.57
CA GLY A 94 -6.06 16.72 26.99
C GLY A 94 -5.93 15.70 25.84
N ARG A 95 -6.17 16.11 24.59
CA ARG A 95 -5.99 15.29 23.39
C ARG A 95 -4.72 15.69 22.65
N LYS A 96 -4.14 14.74 21.92
CA LYS A 96 -2.97 14.98 21.07
C LYS A 96 -3.35 14.94 19.61
N TYR A 97 -2.74 15.84 18.84
CA TYR A 97 -2.91 15.94 17.40
C TYR A 97 -1.56 15.93 16.72
N LEU A 98 -1.45 15.15 15.65
CA LEU A 98 -0.32 15.12 14.75
C LEU A 98 -0.67 15.98 13.53
N LEU A 99 0.18 16.95 13.25
CA LEU A 99 0.08 17.85 12.11
C LEU A 99 1.20 17.48 11.14
N VAL A 100 0.84 17.01 9.95
CA VAL A 100 1.80 16.69 8.88
C VAL A 100 1.69 17.76 7.81
N THR A 101 2.77 18.49 7.57
CA THR A 101 2.78 19.56 6.56
C THR A 101 2.90 18.94 5.17
N LEU A 102 2.03 19.36 4.24
CA LEU A 102 1.97 18.90 2.85
C LEU A 102 2.15 20.13 1.93
N PRO A 103 3.41 20.57 1.68
CA PRO A 103 3.67 21.86 1.04
C PRO A 103 3.21 21.94 -0.43
N GLU A 104 3.29 20.83 -1.16
CA GLU A 104 2.90 20.75 -2.57
C GLU A 104 1.37 20.82 -2.71
N GLU A 105 0.67 20.34 -1.69
CA GLU A 105 -0.78 20.26 -1.60
C GLU A 105 -1.39 21.48 -0.88
N GLY A 106 -0.56 22.41 -0.38
CA GLY A 106 -0.97 23.68 0.22
C GLY A 106 -1.69 23.56 1.56
N HIS A 107 -1.62 22.41 2.24
CA HIS A 107 -2.37 22.17 3.48
C HIS A 107 -1.59 21.36 4.51
N ILE A 108 -2.17 21.18 5.69
CA ILE A 108 -1.64 20.40 6.80
C ILE A 108 -2.63 19.29 7.10
N ALA A 109 -2.23 18.03 6.95
CA ALA A 109 -3.07 16.90 7.35
C ALA A 109 -3.05 16.76 8.88
N VAL A 110 -4.24 16.65 9.48
CA VAL A 110 -4.41 16.59 10.93
C VAL A 110 -4.94 15.24 11.35
N PHE A 111 -4.28 14.63 12.32
CA PHE A 111 -4.68 13.36 12.92
C PHE A 111 -4.83 13.50 14.43
N GLU A 112 -5.82 12.85 15.02
CA GLU A 112 -5.99 12.71 16.47
C GLU A 112 -5.38 11.39 16.94
N GLN A 113 -4.67 11.40 18.07
CA GLN A 113 -4.13 10.18 18.67
C GLN A 113 -5.28 9.27 19.14
N VAL A 114 -5.25 8.02 18.68
CA VAL A 114 -6.20 6.97 19.12
C VAL A 114 -5.64 6.22 20.32
N ASP A 115 -4.37 5.83 20.23
CA ASP A 115 -3.65 5.12 21.29
C ASP A 115 -2.13 5.33 21.14
N ASN A 116 -1.36 4.74 22.06
CA ASN A 116 0.09 4.76 22.09
C ASN A 116 0.70 3.35 22.08
N THR A 117 0.01 2.38 21.46
CA THR A 117 0.44 0.99 21.43
C THR A 117 1.61 0.81 20.47
N GLU A 118 2.62 0.05 20.88
CA GLU A 118 3.69 -0.38 19.98
C GLU A 118 3.19 -1.52 19.07
N TYR A 119 2.69 -1.15 17.89
CA TYR A 119 2.24 -2.12 16.90
C TYR A 119 3.42 -2.81 16.22
N ALA A 120 3.27 -4.09 15.91
CA ALA A 120 4.12 -4.79 14.95
C ALA A 120 3.55 -4.61 13.54
N LEU A 121 4.40 -4.54 12.50
CA LEU A 121 3.95 -4.41 11.12
C LEU A 121 2.99 -5.55 10.73
N GLU A 122 3.27 -6.76 11.20
CA GLU A 122 2.48 -7.96 11.02
C GLU A 122 1.20 -7.97 11.85
N SER A 123 0.84 -6.89 12.54
CA SER A 123 -0.49 -6.72 13.15
C SER A 123 -1.35 -5.72 12.39
N LEU A 124 -0.77 -5.04 11.38
CA LEU A 124 -1.48 -4.02 10.61
C LEU A 124 -2.11 -4.58 9.34
N GLY A 125 -3.13 -3.85 8.88
CA GLY A 125 -3.73 -4.02 7.56
C GLY A 125 -4.72 -5.18 7.42
N ARG A 126 -5.41 -5.19 6.28
CA ARG A 126 -6.35 -6.24 5.88
C ARG A 126 -5.60 -7.54 5.60
N ARG A 127 -6.18 -8.65 6.05
CA ARG A 127 -5.67 -10.01 5.80
C ARG A 127 -6.78 -10.90 5.27
N ASP A 128 -6.42 -11.71 4.29
CA ASP A 128 -7.28 -12.76 3.77
C ASP A 128 -6.88 -14.10 4.35
N ASN A 129 -7.79 -15.08 4.26
CA ASN A 129 -7.44 -16.47 4.54
C ASN A 129 -6.60 -17.03 3.37
N ILE A 130 -5.33 -17.36 3.64
CA ILE A 130 -4.42 -17.97 2.67
C ILE A 130 -4.15 -19.47 2.95
N ASP A 131 -4.81 -20.03 3.97
CA ASP A 131 -4.71 -21.44 4.35
C ASP A 131 -5.75 -22.28 3.60
N LEU A 132 -5.71 -22.18 2.27
CA LEU A 132 -6.61 -22.90 1.38
C LEU A 132 -5.94 -24.18 0.85
N PRO A 133 -6.72 -25.28 0.70
CA PRO A 133 -6.21 -26.49 0.06
C PRO A 133 -5.95 -26.24 -1.43
N PHE A 134 -4.98 -26.96 -1.99
CA PHE A 134 -4.70 -26.89 -3.42
C PHE A 134 -5.80 -27.60 -4.22
N VAL A 135 -6.39 -26.88 -5.16
CA VAL A 135 -7.31 -27.36 -6.19
C VAL A 135 -6.69 -27.00 -7.54
N PRO A 136 -6.44 -27.97 -8.43
CA PRO A 136 -5.84 -27.70 -9.72
C PRO A 136 -6.80 -26.93 -10.63
N ASP A 137 -6.23 -26.09 -11.49
CA ASP A 137 -6.93 -25.40 -12.57
C ASP A 137 -6.08 -25.47 -13.84
N PRO A 138 -6.25 -26.51 -14.67
CA PRO A 138 -5.39 -26.73 -15.83
C PRO A 138 -5.39 -25.55 -16.81
N ASP A 139 -6.51 -24.83 -16.90
CA ASP A 139 -6.71 -23.74 -17.85
C ASP A 139 -5.81 -22.53 -17.55
N VAL A 140 -5.47 -22.26 -16.29
CA VAL A 140 -4.60 -21.12 -15.94
C VAL A 140 -3.10 -21.43 -16.05
N VAL A 141 -2.73 -22.71 -16.11
CA VAL A 141 -1.32 -23.12 -16.12
C VAL A 141 -0.59 -22.55 -17.35
N GLY A 142 0.58 -21.96 -17.11
CA GLY A 142 1.39 -21.32 -18.14
C GLY A 142 1.88 -19.93 -17.74
N LEU A 143 2.58 -19.29 -18.68
CA LEU A 143 3.09 -17.93 -18.53
C LEU A 143 2.07 -16.92 -19.08
N TRP A 144 1.81 -15.89 -18.29
CA TRP A 144 0.94 -14.77 -18.61
C TRP A 144 1.73 -13.47 -18.56
N LYS A 145 1.49 -12.59 -19.53
CA LYS A 145 2.12 -11.28 -19.64
C LYS A 145 1.07 -10.20 -19.41
N THR A 146 1.41 -9.20 -18.60
CA THR A 146 0.51 -8.08 -18.32
C THR A 146 0.32 -7.20 -19.56
N VAL A 147 -0.93 -6.86 -19.86
CA VAL A 147 -1.34 -6.01 -21.00
C VAL A 147 -2.26 -4.85 -20.62
N GLY A 148 -2.73 -4.82 -19.38
CA GLY A 148 -3.59 -3.75 -18.88
C GLY A 148 -3.65 -3.72 -17.35
N PHE A 149 -4.10 -2.59 -16.83
CA PHE A 149 -4.44 -2.39 -15.42
C PHE A 149 -5.69 -1.52 -15.37
N VAL A 150 -6.75 -2.03 -14.74
CA VAL A 150 -8.09 -1.43 -14.75
C VAL A 150 -8.70 -1.45 -13.36
N GLU A 151 -9.54 -0.46 -13.03
CA GLU A 151 -10.23 -0.44 -11.74
C GLU A 151 -11.32 -1.51 -11.66
N ARG A 152 -12.03 -1.75 -12.77
CA ARG A 152 -13.00 -2.84 -12.90
C ARG A 152 -12.69 -3.66 -14.15
N PRO A 153 -12.94 -4.98 -14.14
CA PRO A 153 -12.73 -5.82 -15.32
C PRO A 153 -13.43 -5.29 -16.57
N GLU A 154 -14.60 -4.68 -16.40
CA GLU A 154 -15.44 -4.15 -17.49
C GLU A 154 -14.82 -2.92 -18.18
N ASP A 155 -13.84 -2.27 -17.56
CA ASP A 155 -13.18 -1.07 -18.09
C ASP A 155 -12.07 -1.44 -19.11
N PHE A 156 -11.79 -2.72 -19.31
CA PHE A 156 -10.76 -3.17 -20.24
C PHE A 156 -11.23 -3.02 -21.71
N THR A 157 -10.66 -2.04 -22.41
CA THR A 157 -10.94 -1.77 -23.83
C THR A 157 -9.91 -2.39 -24.78
N GLY A 158 -9.04 -3.28 -24.28
CA GLY A 158 -7.99 -3.94 -25.05
C GLY A 158 -6.56 -3.64 -24.55
N PRO A 159 -5.55 -4.40 -25.02
CA PRO A 159 -4.16 -4.23 -24.63
C PRO A 159 -3.64 -2.81 -24.89
N ASN A 160 -2.89 -2.25 -23.93
CA ASN A 160 -2.21 -0.98 -24.11
C ASN A 160 -0.69 -1.17 -24.04
N SER A 161 -0.07 -1.40 -25.19
CA SER A 161 1.38 -1.65 -25.30
C SER A 161 2.26 -0.46 -24.91
N ALA A 162 1.70 0.74 -24.75
CA ALA A 162 2.45 1.92 -24.32
C ALA A 162 2.65 1.99 -22.79
N VAL A 163 1.87 1.22 -22.01
CA VAL A 163 1.93 1.26 -20.55
C VAL A 163 2.90 0.19 -20.06
N LYS A 164 4.00 0.64 -19.44
CA LYS A 164 4.86 -0.24 -18.64
C LYS A 164 4.23 -0.37 -17.26
N LEU A 165 3.84 -1.59 -16.92
CA LEU A 165 3.25 -1.93 -15.63
C LEU A 165 4.31 -2.58 -14.73
N TRP A 166 4.21 -2.35 -13.43
CA TRP A 166 5.18 -2.86 -12.46
C TRP A 166 5.22 -4.39 -12.42
N LEU A 167 4.05 -5.05 -12.46
CA LEU A 167 3.96 -6.50 -12.69
C LEU A 167 4.08 -6.79 -14.18
N GLU A 168 5.11 -7.52 -14.58
CA GLU A 168 5.39 -7.84 -15.98
C GLU A 168 4.78 -9.17 -16.40
N THR A 169 5.00 -10.22 -15.61
CA THR A 169 4.50 -11.57 -15.90
C THR A 169 4.09 -12.33 -14.65
N VAL A 170 3.19 -13.30 -14.84
CA VAL A 170 2.79 -14.28 -13.83
C VAL A 170 2.83 -15.67 -14.46
N GLU A 171 3.53 -16.61 -13.82
CA GLU A 171 3.59 -18.00 -14.24
C GLU A 171 2.87 -18.89 -13.22
N PHE A 172 1.80 -19.55 -13.67
CA PHE A 172 1.10 -20.57 -12.91
C PHE A 172 1.69 -21.93 -13.28
N ARG A 173 2.38 -22.58 -12.33
CA ARG A 173 2.93 -23.92 -12.49
C ARG A 173 2.05 -24.97 -11.82
N PRO A 174 2.10 -26.24 -12.26
CA PRO A 174 1.44 -27.34 -11.58
C PRO A 174 1.78 -27.41 -10.09
N HIS A 175 0.88 -28.01 -9.31
CA HIS A 175 1.01 -28.16 -7.85
C HIS A 175 1.03 -26.84 -7.07
N GLY A 176 0.41 -25.79 -7.61
CA GLY A 176 0.12 -24.55 -6.90
C GLY A 176 1.34 -23.64 -6.73
N VAL A 177 2.36 -23.78 -7.59
CA VAL A 177 3.53 -22.89 -7.59
C VAL A 177 3.24 -21.67 -8.45
N LEU A 178 3.41 -20.47 -7.88
CA LEU A 178 3.24 -19.20 -8.56
C LEU A 178 4.57 -18.44 -8.62
N ILE A 179 4.90 -17.89 -9.78
CA ILE A 179 6.05 -17.01 -9.97
C ILE A 179 5.56 -15.68 -10.54
N GLN A 180 5.93 -14.57 -9.94
CA GLN A 180 5.56 -13.22 -10.38
C GLN A 180 6.83 -12.43 -10.68
N GLN A 181 6.94 -11.87 -11.88
CA GLN A 181 8.05 -11.01 -12.26
C GLN A 181 7.62 -9.55 -12.18
N TYR A 182 8.34 -8.77 -11.38
CA TYR A 182 8.17 -7.33 -11.28
C TYR A 182 9.35 -6.60 -11.94
N TRP A 183 9.11 -5.38 -12.42
CA TRP A 183 10.13 -4.56 -13.05
C TRP A 183 11.33 -4.32 -12.10
N ASN A 184 12.53 -4.70 -12.55
CA ASN A 184 13.79 -4.58 -11.80
C ASN A 184 13.83 -5.30 -10.44
N GLU A 185 13.03 -6.36 -10.25
CA GLU A 185 13.05 -7.17 -9.03
C GLU A 185 13.38 -8.64 -9.32
N GLU A 186 13.90 -9.32 -8.30
CA GLU A 186 13.95 -10.78 -8.31
C GLU A 186 12.52 -11.36 -8.35
N PRO A 187 12.28 -12.48 -9.04
CA PRO A 187 10.96 -13.10 -9.09
C PRO A 187 10.40 -13.39 -7.70
N TRP A 188 9.13 -13.05 -7.49
CA TRP A 188 8.42 -13.40 -6.27
C TRP A 188 7.83 -14.80 -6.40
N HIS A 189 8.02 -15.61 -5.36
CA HIS A 189 7.55 -16.99 -5.30
C HIS A 189 6.43 -17.11 -4.26
N ASP A 190 5.25 -17.52 -4.73
CA ASP A 190 4.05 -17.66 -3.92
C ASP A 190 3.29 -18.95 -4.30
N ARG A 191 2.07 -19.10 -3.77
CA ARG A 191 1.21 -20.23 -4.09
C ARG A 191 -0.05 -19.78 -4.82
N TRP A 192 -0.71 -20.72 -5.48
CA TRP A 192 -2.06 -20.52 -6.03
C TRP A 192 -2.91 -21.77 -5.84
N THR A 193 -4.22 -21.59 -5.89
CA THR A 193 -5.24 -22.65 -5.96
C THR A 193 -6.35 -22.15 -6.88
N LYS A 194 -7.23 -23.03 -7.37
CA LYS A 194 -8.26 -22.63 -8.34
C LYS A 194 -9.02 -21.38 -7.90
N GLY A 195 -8.98 -20.35 -8.73
CA GLY A 195 -9.65 -19.06 -8.55
C GLY A 195 -8.93 -18.03 -7.69
N THR A 196 -7.78 -18.34 -7.06
CA THR A 196 -7.05 -17.36 -6.23
C THR A 196 -5.55 -17.63 -6.08
N LEU A 197 -4.79 -16.55 -5.96
CA LEU A 197 -3.39 -16.54 -5.53
C LEU A 197 -3.33 -16.54 -4.00
N LEU A 198 -2.23 -17.00 -3.42
CA LEU A 198 -1.99 -17.05 -1.99
C LEU A 198 -0.66 -16.35 -1.69
N LEU A 199 -0.71 -15.03 -1.52
CA LEU A 199 0.46 -14.17 -1.37
C LEU A 199 0.95 -14.20 0.08
N GLN A 200 2.05 -14.90 0.33
CA GLN A 200 2.51 -15.22 1.68
C GLN A 200 2.99 -13.99 2.43
N LYS A 201 3.81 -13.15 1.78
CA LYS A 201 4.40 -11.94 2.40
C LYS A 201 3.34 -10.90 2.79
N ARG A 202 2.20 -10.87 2.09
CA ARG A 202 1.15 -9.87 2.30
C ARG A 202 -0.07 -10.43 3.02
N HIS A 203 -0.17 -11.75 3.16
CA HIS A 203 -1.35 -12.44 3.68
C HIS A 203 -2.64 -12.02 2.95
N THR A 204 -2.57 -11.95 1.62
CA THR A 204 -3.72 -11.64 0.77
C THR A 204 -4.01 -12.80 -0.18
N ALA A 205 -5.28 -12.93 -0.57
CA ALA A 205 -5.77 -13.93 -1.50
C ALA A 205 -6.41 -13.23 -2.71
N PRO A 206 -5.63 -12.69 -3.65
CA PRO A 206 -6.18 -12.09 -4.87
C PRO A 206 -6.90 -13.14 -5.71
N SER A 207 -8.13 -12.87 -6.10
CA SER A 207 -8.85 -13.73 -7.02
C SER A 207 -8.36 -13.54 -8.45
N TYR A 208 -8.55 -14.57 -9.27
CA TYR A 208 -8.34 -14.49 -10.70
C TYR A 208 -9.51 -15.09 -11.47
N GLN A 209 -9.74 -14.61 -12.69
CA GLN A 209 -10.77 -15.10 -13.59
C GLN A 209 -10.26 -15.09 -15.04
N LEU A 210 -10.53 -16.16 -15.77
CA LEU A 210 -10.35 -16.20 -17.22
C LEU A 210 -11.61 -15.66 -17.90
N ARG A 211 -11.43 -14.78 -18.90
CA ARG A 211 -12.53 -14.23 -19.70
C ARG A 211 -12.14 -14.19 -21.17
N ASP A 212 -13.06 -14.57 -22.04
CA ASP A 212 -12.95 -14.35 -23.47
C ASP A 212 -13.43 -12.95 -23.85
N VAL A 213 -12.58 -12.20 -24.55
CA VAL A 213 -12.91 -10.91 -25.16
C VAL A 213 -12.59 -11.01 -26.64
N GLU A 214 -13.62 -10.95 -27.49
CA GLU A 214 -13.49 -11.04 -28.96
C GLU A 214 -12.73 -12.30 -29.46
N GLY A 215 -12.91 -13.43 -28.78
CA GLY A 215 -12.28 -14.71 -29.14
C GLY A 215 -10.83 -14.85 -28.68
N LYS A 216 -10.35 -13.95 -27.82
CA LYS A 216 -9.07 -14.05 -27.13
C LYS A 216 -9.28 -14.15 -25.61
N GLU A 217 -8.63 -15.14 -25.01
CA GLU A 217 -8.67 -15.37 -23.57
C GLU A 217 -7.72 -14.40 -22.84
N TYR A 218 -8.22 -13.79 -21.77
CA TYR A 218 -7.47 -12.93 -20.87
C TYR A 218 -7.65 -13.39 -19.43
N LEU A 219 -6.60 -13.24 -18.64
CA LEU A 219 -6.61 -13.44 -17.19
C LEU A 219 -6.79 -12.09 -16.50
N TYR A 220 -7.86 -11.95 -15.73
CA TYR A 220 -8.09 -10.82 -14.84
C TYR A 220 -7.68 -11.24 -13.43
N MET A 221 -6.75 -10.51 -12.84
CA MET A 221 -6.19 -10.84 -11.53
C MET A 221 -6.27 -9.64 -10.61
N GLU A 222 -6.88 -9.81 -9.44
CA GLU A 222 -6.96 -8.74 -8.45
C GLU A 222 -5.57 -8.30 -7.98
N TRP A 223 -5.44 -7.00 -7.75
CA TRP A 223 -4.24 -6.38 -7.18
C TRP A 223 -4.45 -6.05 -5.71
N LYS A 224 -4.32 -7.07 -4.85
CA LYS A 224 -4.45 -6.93 -3.39
C LYS A 224 -3.11 -6.62 -2.71
N MET A 225 -2.57 -5.42 -2.97
CA MET A 225 -1.32 -4.93 -2.39
C MET A 225 -1.54 -3.74 -1.43
N GLY A 226 -0.58 -2.81 -1.33
CA GLY A 226 -0.53 -1.77 -0.30
C GLY A 226 -1.83 -0.98 -0.14
N ASN A 227 -2.48 -0.58 -1.25
CA ASN A 227 -3.75 0.15 -1.19
C ASN A 227 -4.90 -0.70 -0.62
N TYR A 228 -4.92 -2.00 -0.88
CA TYR A 228 -5.90 -2.94 -0.33
C TYR A 228 -5.61 -3.26 1.14
N VAL A 229 -4.34 -3.55 1.46
CA VAL A 229 -3.91 -3.95 2.80
C VAL A 229 -3.99 -2.78 3.77
N PHE A 230 -3.46 -1.61 3.41
CA PHE A 230 -3.31 -0.46 4.31
C PHE A 230 -4.23 0.72 3.95
N GLY A 231 -4.46 0.96 2.65
CA GLY A 231 -5.27 2.08 2.18
C GLY A 231 -6.78 1.88 2.25
N GLY A 232 -7.26 0.69 2.63
CA GLY A 232 -8.69 0.36 2.72
C GLY A 232 -9.43 0.40 1.39
N LYS A 233 -8.72 0.36 0.26
CA LYS A 233 -9.30 0.37 -1.09
C LYS A 233 -9.70 -1.04 -1.52
N GLU A 234 -10.72 -1.12 -2.37
CA GLU A 234 -10.99 -2.35 -3.11
C GLU A 234 -9.93 -2.57 -4.20
N PRO A 235 -9.65 -3.82 -4.59
CA PRO A 235 -8.57 -4.10 -5.52
C PRO A 235 -8.93 -3.67 -6.94
N SER A 236 -7.97 -3.04 -7.61
CA SER A 236 -7.94 -2.93 -9.08
C SER A 236 -7.49 -4.27 -9.68
N TYR A 237 -7.39 -4.37 -11.00
CA TYR A 237 -7.12 -5.62 -11.71
C TYR A 237 -5.98 -5.46 -12.70
N TYR A 238 -5.03 -6.38 -12.66
CA TYR A 238 -4.18 -6.64 -13.80
C TYR A 238 -4.94 -7.48 -14.84
N VAL A 239 -4.77 -7.12 -16.11
CA VAL A 239 -5.24 -7.90 -17.25
C VAL A 239 -4.01 -8.47 -17.93
N LEU A 240 -3.99 -9.79 -18.10
CA LEU A 240 -2.88 -10.52 -18.66
C LEU A 240 -3.32 -11.34 -19.87
N GLU A 241 -2.43 -11.47 -20.85
CA GLU A 241 -2.59 -12.36 -21.98
C GLU A 241 -1.60 -13.52 -21.88
N ARG A 242 -1.96 -14.67 -22.45
CA ARG A 242 -1.05 -15.81 -22.49
C ARG A 242 0.16 -15.50 -23.37
N ALA A 243 1.36 -15.78 -22.87
CA ALA A 243 2.63 -15.52 -23.57
C ALA A 243 2.98 -16.63 -24.58
#